data_AF-A0A7S2MK11-F1
#
_entry.id   AF-A0A7S2MK11-F1
#
_cell.length_a   1.000
_cell.length_b   1.000
_cell.length_c   1.000
_cell.angle_alpha   90.00
_cell.angle_beta   90.00
_cell.angle_gamma   90.00
#
_symmetry.space_group_name_H-M   'P 1'
#
loop_
_entity.id
_entity.type
_entity.pdbx_description
1 polymer ?
#
loop_
_entity_poly.entity_id
_entity_poly.type
_entity_poly.pdbx_seq_one_letter_code
_entity_poly.pdbx_strand_id
1 'polypeptide(L)'
;IAFRKIDQTPHSKSTSVCVALCYLWTATVDHHTYSRKDTPEHQRNRKPRSPPDHTRNITMMNQTDNKNIPLKRRQHYERSNSNFSDVPSVVSTDAEDEMDDDKQVNKHISRRASLTRSTSMHFSCESNLPWGHKPHPLVGASCLCFALLIIPFWRSCSPATTVFFGFTTLSSYKSDYAYSGMPSIWHVVDRVTAPPTLALGIRTVYHVGGLPWALSVLIPIGCFLVGAYCSRNSNYYGWVLFHSLWHIVGIALILLCLWVNDAGSCLE
;
A
#
# COMPACT_ATOMS: atom_id res chain seq x y z
N ILE A 1 32.94 -21.46 -29.94
CA ILE A 1 32.16 -20.80 -28.87
C ILE A 1 32.78 -21.23 -27.56
N ALA A 2 33.52 -20.33 -26.89
CA ALA A 2 34.27 -20.65 -25.69
C ALA A 2 33.35 -20.61 -24.47
N PHE A 3 33.16 -21.74 -23.79
CA PHE A 3 32.44 -21.81 -22.53
C PHE A 3 33.26 -21.12 -21.44
N ARG A 4 32.77 -19.96 -20.99
CA ARG A 4 33.35 -19.21 -19.89
C ARG A 4 33.02 -19.97 -18.60
N LYS A 5 34.04 -20.55 -17.98
CA LYS A 5 33.96 -21.15 -16.64
C LYS A 5 33.56 -20.04 -15.66
N ILE A 6 32.32 -20.07 -15.17
CA ILE A 6 31.84 -19.11 -14.17
C ILE A 6 32.39 -19.57 -12.81
N ASP A 7 33.36 -18.84 -12.29
CA ASP A 7 33.92 -19.08 -10.95
C ASP A 7 32.83 -18.94 -9.88
N GLN A 8 32.57 -20.04 -9.17
CA GLN A 8 31.74 -20.04 -7.97
C GLN A 8 32.50 -19.34 -6.84
N THR A 9 32.19 -18.06 -6.61
CA THR A 9 32.69 -17.30 -5.46
C THR A 9 31.70 -17.36 -4.28
N PRO A 10 32.19 -17.26 -3.02
CA PRO A 10 31.38 -17.55 -1.83
C PRO A 10 30.30 -16.48 -1.60
N HIS A 11 29.05 -16.87 -1.88
CA HIS A 11 27.87 -15.98 -2.00
C HIS A 11 27.19 -15.52 -0.70
N SER A 12 27.74 -15.77 0.50
CA SER A 12 26.94 -15.62 1.74
C SER A 12 26.74 -14.17 2.23
N LYS A 13 27.51 -13.19 1.77
CA LYS A 13 27.42 -11.80 2.28
C LYS A 13 26.48 -10.87 1.49
N SER A 14 26.19 -11.17 0.23
CA SER A 14 25.42 -10.26 -0.64
C SER A 14 23.90 -10.31 -0.40
N THR A 15 23.38 -11.46 0.05
CA THR A 15 21.95 -11.66 0.34
C THR A 15 21.47 -10.82 1.52
N SER A 16 22.31 -10.60 2.54
CA SER A 16 21.96 -9.81 3.72
C SER A 16 21.74 -8.33 3.38
N VAL A 17 22.54 -7.76 2.47
CA VAL A 17 22.46 -6.35 2.10
C VAL A 17 21.16 -6.04 1.32
N CYS A 18 20.75 -6.91 0.39
CA CYS A 18 19.53 -6.68 -0.38
C CYS A 18 18.27 -6.76 0.50
N VAL A 19 18.22 -7.73 1.42
CA VAL A 19 17.12 -7.86 2.38
C VAL A 19 17.09 -6.65 3.31
N ALA A 20 18.23 -6.22 3.84
CA ALA A 20 18.32 -5.03 4.69
C ALA A 20 17.89 -3.75 3.95
N LEU A 21 18.27 -3.58 2.67
CA LEU A 21 17.84 -2.43 1.86
C LEU A 21 16.34 -2.46 1.58
N CYS A 22 15.74 -3.63 1.35
CA CYS A 22 14.29 -3.76 1.23
C CYS A 22 13.57 -3.41 2.53
N TYR A 23 14.08 -3.85 3.69
CA TYR A 23 13.51 -3.50 5.00
C TYR A 23 13.66 -2.00 5.32
N LEU A 24 14.85 -1.42 5.09
CA LEU A 24 15.07 0.02 5.23
C LEU A 24 14.18 0.82 4.27
N TRP A 25 13.95 0.33 3.05
CA TRP A 25 13.07 0.96 2.08
C TRP A 25 11.62 0.94 2.54
N THR A 26 11.10 -0.20 3.01
CA THR A 26 9.73 -0.26 3.57
C THR A 26 9.57 0.68 4.77
N ALA A 27 10.59 0.78 5.63
CA ALA A 27 10.56 1.68 6.78
C ALA A 27 10.61 3.17 6.38
N THR A 28 11.38 3.54 5.35
CA THR A 28 11.55 4.95 4.92
C THR A 28 10.37 5.48 4.12
N VAL A 29 9.79 4.65 3.24
CA VAL A 29 8.56 5.02 2.50
C VAL A 29 7.40 5.31 3.46
N ASP A 30 7.28 4.49 4.52
CA ASP A 30 6.25 4.66 5.54
C ASP A 30 6.47 5.91 6.41
N HIS A 31 7.71 6.20 6.80
CA HIS A 31 8.03 7.36 7.65
C HIS A 31 7.72 8.71 6.98
N HIS A 32 7.91 8.82 5.66
CA HIS A 32 7.54 10.04 4.91
C HIS A 32 6.03 10.24 4.76
N THR A 33 5.23 9.17 4.84
CA THR A 33 3.75 9.24 4.77
C THR A 33 3.11 9.82 6.02
N TYR A 34 3.73 9.62 7.19
CA TYR A 34 3.20 10.10 8.45
C TYR A 34 3.42 11.61 8.64
N SER A 35 4.57 12.13 8.20
CA SER A 35 4.99 13.51 8.46
C SER A 35 4.16 14.62 7.76
N ARG A 36 3.22 14.30 6.85
CA ARG A 36 2.46 15.30 6.08
C ARG A 36 1.02 15.53 6.59
N LYS A 37 0.54 14.75 7.56
CA LYS A 37 -0.85 14.89 8.07
C LYS A 37 -1.02 15.92 9.20
N ASP A 38 0.06 16.48 9.72
CA ASP A 38 0.00 17.43 10.85
C ASP A 38 0.03 18.91 10.42
N THR A 39 -0.29 19.22 9.16
CA THR A 39 -0.72 20.59 8.86
C THR A 39 -2.21 20.64 9.18
N PRO A 40 -2.65 21.24 10.31
CA PRO A 40 -4.06 21.47 10.55
C PRO A 40 -4.56 22.37 9.43
N GLU A 41 -5.23 21.75 8.46
CA GLU A 41 -5.98 22.47 7.45
C GLU A 41 -7.04 23.22 8.21
N HIS A 42 -6.77 24.51 8.39
CA HIS A 42 -7.60 25.51 9.01
C HIS A 42 -8.95 25.43 8.31
N GLN A 43 -9.87 24.63 8.88
CA GLN A 43 -11.26 24.58 8.45
C GLN A 43 -11.81 25.98 8.65
N ARG A 44 -11.71 26.77 7.58
CA ARG A 44 -12.47 27.99 7.40
C ARG A 44 -13.91 27.61 7.64
N ASN A 45 -14.44 28.11 8.76
CA ASN A 45 -15.83 28.36 9.04
C ASN A 45 -16.58 28.82 7.77
N ARG A 46 -17.04 27.88 6.94
CA ARG A 46 -18.04 28.16 5.93
C ARG A 46 -19.37 28.08 6.63
N LYS A 47 -19.81 29.26 7.09
CA LYS A 47 -21.17 29.57 7.52
C LYS A 47 -22.15 28.89 6.55
N PRO A 48 -23.15 28.12 7.02
CA PRO A 48 -24.14 27.52 6.14
C PRO A 48 -24.87 28.62 5.37
N ARG A 49 -24.73 28.64 4.04
CA ARG A 49 -25.60 29.44 3.17
C ARG A 49 -26.97 28.78 3.19
N SER A 50 -27.96 29.55 3.57
CA SER A 50 -29.38 29.22 3.46
C SER A 50 -29.73 28.81 2.02
N PRO A 51 -30.68 27.87 1.85
CA PRO A 51 -31.11 27.44 0.53
C PRO A 51 -31.83 28.59 -0.20
N PRO A 52 -31.63 28.74 -1.52
CA PRO A 52 -32.48 29.61 -2.33
C PRO A 52 -33.85 28.94 -2.50
N ASP A 53 -34.90 29.65 -2.09
CA ASP A 53 -36.28 29.33 -2.43
C ASP A 53 -36.46 29.36 -3.95
N HIS A 54 -36.62 28.18 -4.54
CA HIS A 54 -37.09 28.03 -5.91
C HIS A 54 -38.48 27.40 -5.91
N THR A 55 -39.47 28.26 -5.73
CA THR A 55 -40.85 28.03 -6.17
C THR A 55 -40.85 27.96 -7.70
N ARG A 56 -40.87 26.74 -8.27
CA ARG A 56 -41.21 26.52 -9.68
C ARG A 56 -42.40 25.58 -9.75
N ASN A 57 -43.51 26.13 -10.25
CA ASN A 57 -44.69 25.40 -10.66
C ASN A 57 -44.32 24.34 -11.70
N ILE A 58 -44.61 23.06 -11.41
CA ILE A 58 -44.54 21.98 -12.40
C ILE A 58 -45.94 21.44 -12.61
N THR A 59 -46.40 21.66 -13.84
CA THR A 59 -47.61 21.14 -14.47
C THR A 59 -47.62 19.60 -14.45
N MET A 60 -48.75 19.03 -14.09
CA MET A 60 -49.04 17.60 -14.14
C MET A 60 -48.87 17.04 -15.56
N MET A 61 -48.16 15.92 -15.70
CA MET A 61 -48.40 14.99 -16.81
C MET A 61 -48.03 13.55 -16.44
N ASN A 62 -49.08 12.72 -16.38
CA ASN A 62 -49.22 11.28 -16.64
C ASN A 62 -48.12 10.28 -16.21
N GLN A 63 -48.40 9.67 -15.05
CA GLN A 63 -48.63 8.24 -14.82
C GLN A 63 -48.50 7.29 -16.04
N THR A 64 -47.53 6.37 -15.98
CA THR A 64 -47.66 4.97 -16.43
C THR A 64 -46.64 4.06 -15.73
N ASP A 65 -47.18 3.08 -15.00
CA ASP A 65 -46.79 1.67 -14.90
C ASP A 65 -45.38 1.24 -14.45
N ASN A 66 -45.24 1.19 -13.13
CA ASN A 66 -45.08 -0.03 -12.33
C ASN A 66 -44.33 -1.22 -12.97
N LYS A 67 -43.01 -1.29 -12.74
CA LYS A 67 -42.27 -2.55 -12.68
C LYS A 67 -41.49 -2.63 -11.37
N ASN A 68 -41.94 -3.50 -10.48
CA ASN A 68 -41.30 -3.88 -9.23
C ASN A 68 -39.92 -4.49 -9.51
N ILE A 69 -38.87 -3.69 -9.45
CA ILE A 69 -37.48 -4.15 -9.37
C ILE A 69 -37.14 -4.29 -7.88
N PRO A 70 -36.71 -5.47 -7.40
CA PRO A 70 -36.31 -5.62 -6.01
C PRO A 70 -35.07 -4.76 -5.74
N LEU A 71 -35.30 -3.66 -4.99
CA LEU A 71 -34.27 -2.79 -4.46
C LEU A 71 -33.33 -3.61 -3.57
N LYS A 72 -32.16 -3.92 -4.14
CA LYS A 72 -31.02 -4.50 -3.43
C LYS A 72 -30.66 -3.55 -2.28
N ARG A 73 -31.02 -3.96 -1.05
CA ARG A 73 -30.78 -3.28 0.22
C ARG A 73 -29.33 -2.77 0.29
N ARG A 74 -29.13 -1.48 0.03
CA ARG A 74 -27.90 -0.75 0.35
C ARG A 74 -27.77 -0.82 1.87
N GLN A 75 -26.83 -1.63 2.35
CA GLN A 75 -26.41 -1.56 3.74
C GLN A 75 -25.72 -0.21 3.94
N HIS A 76 -26.49 0.76 4.42
CA HIS A 76 -25.94 1.96 5.04
C HIS A 76 -25.17 1.47 6.27
N TYR A 77 -23.85 1.46 6.17
CA TYR A 77 -22.99 1.29 7.33
C TYR A 77 -23.03 2.62 8.08
N GLU A 78 -24.01 2.78 8.99
CA GLU A 78 -24.00 3.86 9.95
C GLU A 78 -22.78 3.66 10.85
N ARG A 79 -21.75 4.46 10.59
CA ARG A 79 -20.61 4.61 11.47
C ARG A 79 -21.14 5.25 12.75
N SER A 80 -21.37 4.43 13.78
CA SER A 80 -21.63 4.86 15.15
C SER A 80 -20.52 5.82 15.56
N ASN A 81 -20.81 7.12 15.52
CA ASN A 81 -19.98 8.17 16.05
C ASN A 81 -20.24 8.19 17.56
N SER A 82 -19.59 7.29 18.29
CA SER A 82 -19.50 7.38 19.74
C SER A 82 -18.62 8.59 20.05
N ASN A 83 -19.26 9.77 20.16
CA ASN A 83 -18.68 10.96 20.75
C ASN A 83 -18.37 10.64 22.21
N PHE A 84 -17.15 10.16 22.47
CA PHE A 84 -16.56 10.11 23.80
C PHE A 84 -16.14 11.55 24.13
N SER A 85 -17.10 12.32 24.63
CA SER A 85 -16.86 13.64 25.18
C SER A 85 -16.20 13.47 26.55
N ASP A 86 -14.89 13.22 26.56
CA ASP A 86 -14.09 13.50 27.75
C ASP A 86 -14.00 15.01 27.92
N VAL A 87 -14.91 15.53 28.74
CA VAL A 87 -14.83 16.90 29.27
C VAL A 87 -13.78 16.86 30.38
N PRO A 88 -12.59 17.47 30.21
CA PRO A 88 -11.70 17.66 31.34
C PRO A 88 -12.36 18.65 32.31
N SER A 89 -12.69 18.16 33.50
CA SER A 89 -13.12 18.94 34.64
C SER A 89 -12.09 20.04 34.91
N VAL A 90 -12.50 21.30 34.70
CA VAL A 90 -11.74 22.49 35.09
C VAL A 90 -11.86 22.61 36.61
N VAL A 91 -10.84 22.14 37.33
CA VAL A 91 -10.64 22.45 38.75
C VAL A 91 -9.91 23.78 38.80
N SER A 92 -10.65 24.84 39.13
CA SER A 92 -10.09 26.13 39.50
C SER A 92 -9.57 26.04 40.93
N THR A 93 -8.26 26.01 41.10
CA THR A 93 -7.61 26.35 42.38
C THR A 93 -7.07 27.75 42.24
N ASP A 94 -7.78 28.68 42.88
CA ASP A 94 -7.21 29.97 43.24
C ASP A 94 -6.22 29.77 44.39
N ALA A 95 -5.16 30.58 44.34
CA ALA A 95 -4.35 31.07 45.45
C ALA A 95 -2.85 30.66 45.45
N GLU A 96 -2.07 31.74 45.44
CA GLU A 96 -0.72 31.96 46.02
C GLU A 96 0.50 31.56 45.18
N ASP A 97 0.95 32.56 44.41
CA ASP A 97 2.28 33.17 44.46
C ASP A 97 3.33 32.44 45.32
N GLU A 98 4.14 31.56 44.70
CA GLU A 98 5.53 31.33 45.13
C GLU A 98 6.41 30.74 44.00
N MET A 99 7.54 31.42 43.82
CA MET A 99 8.78 31.15 43.09
C MET A 99 8.90 30.06 42.00
N ASP A 100 9.30 30.56 40.82
CA ASP A 100 9.89 29.89 39.66
C ASP A 100 11.07 28.95 40.00
N ASP A 101 10.90 27.64 39.75
CA ASP A 101 11.98 26.79 39.17
C ASP A 101 11.47 25.43 38.61
N ASP A 102 10.26 24.98 38.96
CA ASP A 102 9.76 23.64 38.59
C ASP A 102 9.12 23.51 37.19
N LYS A 103 8.99 24.62 36.44
CA LYS A 103 8.40 24.58 35.08
C LYS A 103 9.30 23.93 34.02
N GLN A 104 10.60 23.74 34.30
CA GLN A 104 11.52 23.13 33.34
C GLN A 104 11.44 21.60 33.28
N VAL A 105 11.09 20.95 34.40
CA VAL A 105 11.06 19.47 34.49
C VAL A 105 9.85 18.87 33.77
N ASN A 106 8.68 19.51 33.86
CA ASN A 106 7.46 19.02 33.20
C ASN A 106 7.50 19.13 31.67
N LYS A 107 8.31 20.04 31.11
CA LYS A 107 8.50 20.16 29.66
C LYS A 107 9.29 18.98 29.07
N HIS A 108 10.15 18.35 29.88
CA HIS A 108 10.93 17.18 29.46
C HIS A 108 10.13 15.87 29.49
N ILE A 109 9.16 15.73 30.40
CA ILE A 109 8.32 14.53 30.48
C ILE A 109 7.29 14.50 29.34
N SER A 110 6.71 15.64 28.98
CA SER A 110 5.76 15.74 27.85
C SER A 110 6.39 15.45 26.47
N ARG A 111 7.69 15.75 26.29
CA ARG A 111 8.45 15.36 25.08
C ARG A 111 8.75 13.87 24.99
N ARG A 112 8.78 13.13 26.10
CA ARG A 112 9.00 11.66 26.06
C ARG A 112 7.73 10.89 25.71
N ALA A 113 6.55 11.38 26.08
CA ALA A 113 5.28 10.71 25.77
C ALA A 113 4.87 10.82 24.27
N SER A 114 5.43 11.77 23.53
CA SER A 114 5.19 11.93 22.09
C SER A 114 6.10 11.04 21.21
N LEU A 115 7.18 10.50 21.77
CA LEU A 115 8.09 9.57 21.07
C LEU A 115 7.62 8.11 21.10
N THR A 116 6.80 7.72 22.09
CA THR A 116 6.29 6.34 22.22
C THR A 116 5.05 6.05 21.35
N ARG A 117 4.42 7.06 20.75
CA ARG A 117 3.32 6.86 19.80
C ARG A 117 3.80 6.51 18.37
N SER A 118 5.10 6.65 18.10
CA SER A 118 5.68 6.50 16.76
C SER A 118 6.15 5.09 16.40
N THR A 119 6.12 4.13 17.33
CA THR A 119 6.49 2.72 17.06
C THR A 119 5.29 1.77 17.02
N SER A 120 4.07 2.26 17.32
CA SER A 120 2.80 1.62 16.91
C SER A 120 2.57 1.80 15.40
N MET A 121 3.65 1.66 14.62
CA MET A 121 3.59 1.69 13.18
C MET A 121 3.07 0.33 12.70
N HIS A 122 1.88 0.39 12.11
CA HIS A 122 1.66 -0.11 10.75
C HIS A 122 1.27 -1.57 10.54
N PHE A 123 0.77 -2.24 11.58
CA PHE A 123 -0.15 -3.38 11.39
C PHE A 123 -1.63 -2.97 11.44
N SER A 124 -1.94 -1.69 11.23
CA SER A 124 -3.34 -1.28 11.09
C SER A 124 -3.91 -1.98 9.87
N CYS A 125 -4.96 -2.77 10.11
CA CYS A 125 -5.77 -3.37 9.06
C CYS A 125 -6.45 -2.31 8.19
N GLU A 126 -6.44 -1.03 8.58
CA GLU A 126 -7.07 0.06 7.82
C GLU A 126 -6.46 0.23 6.43
N SER A 127 -7.35 0.35 5.45
CA SER A 127 -6.97 0.76 4.10
C SER A 127 -6.75 2.27 4.09
N ASN A 128 -5.58 2.70 3.63
CA ASN A 128 -5.25 4.12 3.49
C ASN A 128 -5.81 4.76 2.21
N LEU A 129 -6.64 4.05 1.44
CA LEU A 129 -7.15 4.53 0.17
C LEU A 129 -8.33 5.50 0.37
N PRO A 130 -8.30 6.71 -0.22
CA PRO A 130 -9.27 7.76 0.06
C PRO A 130 -10.65 7.54 -0.58
N TRP A 131 -10.80 6.56 -1.47
CA TRP A 131 -12.03 6.30 -2.24
C TRP A 131 -12.89 5.15 -1.71
N GLY A 132 -12.53 4.53 -0.58
CA GLY A 132 -13.25 3.38 -0.01
C GLY A 132 -13.30 2.16 -0.94
N HIS A 133 -14.27 1.26 -0.75
CA HIS A 133 -14.34 0.02 -1.49
C HIS A 133 -14.69 0.21 -2.97
N LYS A 134 -13.70 0.05 -3.86
CA LYS A 134 -13.87 0.24 -5.30
C LYS A 134 -12.97 -0.71 -6.12
N PRO A 135 -13.32 -2.01 -6.22
CA PRO A 135 -12.52 -2.99 -6.94
C PRO A 135 -12.48 -2.69 -8.45
N HIS A 136 -11.32 -2.87 -9.08
CA HIS A 136 -11.16 -2.73 -10.53
C HIS A 136 -10.63 -4.04 -11.15
N PRO A 137 -11.26 -4.56 -12.21
CA PRO A 137 -10.86 -5.85 -12.80
C PRO A 137 -9.41 -5.85 -13.32
N LEU A 138 -8.93 -4.71 -13.85
CA LEU A 138 -7.53 -4.57 -14.29
C LEU A 138 -6.52 -4.82 -13.16
N VAL A 139 -6.82 -4.32 -11.95
CA VAL A 139 -5.96 -4.54 -10.77
C VAL A 139 -5.95 -6.02 -10.43
N GLY A 140 -7.14 -6.64 -10.31
CA GLY A 140 -7.25 -8.08 -10.03
C GLY A 140 -6.53 -8.95 -11.06
N ALA A 141 -6.71 -8.68 -12.36
CA ALA A 141 -6.02 -9.40 -13.44
C ALA A 141 -4.50 -9.22 -13.36
N SER A 142 -4.03 -8.00 -13.08
CA SER A 142 -2.59 -7.72 -12.96
C SER A 142 -1.94 -8.46 -11.78
N CYS A 143 -2.64 -8.64 -10.66
CA CYS A 143 -2.16 -9.47 -9.54
C CYS A 143 -2.02 -10.94 -9.95
N LEU A 144 -2.97 -11.48 -10.72
CA LEU A 144 -2.92 -12.86 -11.19
C LEU A 144 -1.74 -13.13 -12.14
N CYS A 145 -1.18 -12.10 -12.78
CA CYS A 145 0.01 -12.26 -13.60
C CYS A 145 1.21 -12.81 -12.79
N PHE A 146 1.28 -12.60 -11.46
CA PHE A 146 2.35 -13.18 -10.64
C PHE A 146 2.36 -14.72 -10.71
N ALA A 147 1.21 -15.35 -10.97
CA ALA A 147 1.13 -16.80 -11.18
C ALA A 147 1.94 -17.27 -12.39
N LEU A 148 2.18 -16.39 -13.38
CA LEU A 148 3.01 -16.72 -14.57
C LEU A 148 4.46 -17.02 -14.19
N LEU A 149 4.94 -16.51 -13.06
CA LEU A 149 6.29 -16.77 -12.55
C LEU A 149 6.40 -18.12 -11.83
N ILE A 150 5.29 -18.71 -11.38
CA ILE A 150 5.29 -19.97 -10.64
C ILE A 150 5.86 -21.10 -11.52
N ILE A 151 5.44 -21.20 -12.78
CA ILE A 151 5.89 -22.26 -13.70
C ILE A 151 7.41 -22.22 -13.93
N PRO A 152 8.02 -21.11 -14.38
CA PRO A 152 9.47 -21.07 -14.60
C PRO A 152 10.25 -21.29 -13.29
N PHE A 153 9.85 -20.70 -12.16
CA PHE A 153 10.57 -20.91 -10.90
C PHE A 153 10.47 -22.34 -10.35
N TRP A 154 9.34 -23.00 -10.59
CA TRP A 154 9.19 -24.43 -10.29
C TRP A 154 10.15 -25.27 -11.13
N ARG A 155 10.30 -24.94 -12.42
CA ARG A 155 11.23 -25.63 -13.33
C ARG A 155 12.70 -25.37 -13.01
N SER A 156 13.04 -24.21 -12.44
CA SER A 156 14.40 -23.86 -12.02
C SER A 156 14.77 -24.36 -10.60
N CYS A 157 14.03 -25.33 -10.03
CA CYS A 157 14.13 -25.83 -8.65
C CYS A 157 14.33 -24.75 -7.58
N SER A 158 13.60 -23.64 -7.67
CA SER A 158 13.58 -22.63 -6.63
C SER A 158 12.25 -22.70 -5.87
N PRO A 159 12.03 -23.74 -5.03
CA PRO A 159 10.74 -23.97 -4.37
C PRO A 159 10.37 -22.81 -3.45
N ALA A 160 11.36 -22.23 -2.76
CA ALA A 160 11.13 -21.05 -1.92
C ALA A 160 10.58 -19.87 -2.73
N THR A 161 11.24 -19.51 -3.84
CA THR A 161 10.80 -18.41 -4.71
C THR A 161 9.41 -18.68 -5.29
N THR A 162 9.15 -19.92 -5.68
CA THR A 162 7.83 -20.35 -6.18
C THR A 162 6.73 -20.15 -5.13
N VAL A 163 6.98 -20.56 -3.88
CA VAL A 163 6.06 -20.39 -2.76
C VAL A 163 5.83 -18.90 -2.47
N PHE A 164 6.88 -18.08 -2.44
CA PHE A 164 6.77 -16.62 -2.23
C PHE A 164 5.94 -15.93 -3.32
N PHE A 165 6.17 -16.24 -4.60
CA PHE A 165 5.34 -15.71 -5.69
C PHE A 165 3.89 -16.20 -5.61
N GLY A 166 3.67 -17.47 -5.25
CA GLY A 166 2.32 -18.01 -5.03
C GLY A 166 1.56 -17.29 -3.92
N PHE A 167 2.20 -17.11 -2.75
CA PHE A 167 1.63 -16.35 -1.64
C PHE A 167 1.39 -14.88 -2.00
N THR A 168 2.34 -14.23 -2.67
CA THR A 168 2.22 -12.82 -3.10
C THR A 168 1.10 -12.64 -4.13
N THR A 169 0.93 -13.60 -5.04
CA THR A 169 -0.20 -13.60 -6.00
C THR A 169 -1.53 -13.59 -5.23
N LEU A 170 -1.68 -14.48 -4.25
CA LEU A 170 -2.91 -14.60 -3.48
C LEU A 170 -3.14 -13.38 -2.58
N SER A 171 -2.11 -12.93 -1.85
CA SER A 171 -2.20 -11.78 -0.96
C SER A 171 -2.53 -10.51 -1.74
N SER A 172 -1.82 -10.22 -2.83
CA SER A 172 -2.02 -9.03 -3.66
C SER A 172 -3.41 -9.05 -4.32
N TYR A 173 -3.87 -10.19 -4.84
CA TYR A 173 -5.23 -10.28 -5.37
C TYR A 173 -6.29 -10.00 -4.29
N LYS A 174 -6.09 -10.52 -3.08
CA LYS A 174 -7.02 -10.28 -1.97
C LYS A 174 -6.95 -8.83 -1.48
N SER A 175 -5.77 -8.27 -1.24
CA SER A 175 -5.60 -6.89 -0.76
C SER A 175 -6.06 -5.86 -1.80
N ASP A 176 -5.51 -5.92 -3.01
CA ASP A 176 -5.63 -4.85 -4.00
C ASP A 176 -6.95 -4.89 -4.77
N TYR A 177 -7.55 -6.07 -4.94
CA TYR A 177 -8.83 -6.24 -5.64
C TYR A 177 -9.97 -6.57 -4.68
N ALA A 178 -9.95 -7.74 -4.02
CA ALA A 178 -11.13 -8.19 -3.24
C ALA A 178 -11.45 -7.30 -2.04
N TYR A 179 -10.42 -6.81 -1.35
CA TYR A 179 -10.53 -5.94 -0.17
C TYR A 179 -10.06 -4.51 -0.45
N SER A 180 -9.96 -4.11 -1.72
CA SER A 180 -9.52 -2.76 -2.12
C SER A 180 -10.31 -1.70 -1.36
N GLY A 181 -9.62 -0.80 -0.64
CA GLY A 181 -10.27 0.29 0.10
C GLY A 181 -11.06 -0.12 1.34
N MET A 182 -10.98 -1.38 1.76
CA MET A 182 -11.56 -1.90 3.01
C MET A 182 -10.48 -2.33 3.98
N PRO A 183 -10.70 -2.21 5.30
CA PRO A 183 -9.76 -2.75 6.26
C PRO A 183 -9.69 -4.28 6.15
N SER A 184 -8.49 -4.86 6.02
CA SER A 184 -8.34 -6.32 5.98
C SER A 184 -6.92 -6.78 6.35
N ILE A 185 -6.83 -7.98 6.93
CA ILE A 185 -5.54 -8.63 7.25
C ILE A 185 -4.72 -8.92 5.98
N TRP A 186 -5.37 -9.04 4.83
CA TRP A 186 -4.70 -9.28 3.56
C TRP A 186 -3.74 -8.15 3.17
N HIS A 187 -4.05 -6.90 3.54
CA HIS A 187 -3.10 -5.80 3.34
C HIS A 187 -1.82 -5.96 4.17
N VAL A 188 -1.92 -6.49 5.39
CA VAL A 188 -0.76 -6.75 6.23
C VAL A 188 0.07 -7.89 5.66
N VAL A 189 -0.57 -9.00 5.30
CA VAL A 189 0.10 -10.15 4.68
C VAL A 189 0.81 -9.71 3.41
N ASP A 190 0.17 -8.91 2.57
CA ASP A 190 0.75 -8.42 1.32
C ASP A 190 1.96 -7.50 1.56
N ARG A 191 1.86 -6.55 2.50
CA ARG A 191 3.00 -5.68 2.89
C ARG A 191 4.21 -6.47 3.41
N VAL A 192 3.97 -7.60 4.09
CA VAL A 192 5.04 -8.45 4.62
C VAL A 192 5.64 -9.35 3.53
N THR A 193 4.83 -9.83 2.60
CA THR A 193 5.26 -10.81 1.59
C THR A 193 5.80 -10.17 0.30
N ALA A 194 5.28 -9.02 -0.12
CA ALA A 194 5.70 -8.37 -1.35
C ALA A 194 7.19 -7.93 -1.38
N PRO A 195 7.78 -7.34 -0.31
CA PRO A 195 9.18 -6.93 -0.34
C PRO A 195 10.17 -8.11 -0.45
N PRO A 196 10.04 -9.21 0.34
CA PRO A 196 10.86 -10.41 0.13
C PRO A 196 10.71 -11.00 -1.28
N THR A 197 9.49 -11.05 -1.82
CA THR A 197 9.24 -11.56 -3.18
C THR A 197 9.93 -10.69 -4.24
N LEU A 198 9.86 -9.37 -4.12
CA LEU A 198 10.58 -8.45 -4.99
C LEU A 198 12.09 -8.65 -4.88
N ALA A 199 12.63 -8.78 -3.67
CA ALA A 199 14.05 -9.02 -3.44
C ALA A 199 14.52 -10.34 -4.08
N LEU A 200 13.73 -11.42 -3.97
CA LEU A 200 13.99 -12.70 -4.63
C LEU A 200 13.93 -12.57 -6.16
N GLY A 201 12.98 -11.81 -6.68
CA GLY A 201 12.89 -11.48 -8.11
C GLY A 201 14.15 -10.75 -8.61
N ILE A 202 14.55 -9.67 -7.94
CA ILE A 202 15.77 -8.90 -8.27
C ILE A 202 17.01 -9.79 -8.20
N ARG A 203 17.14 -10.59 -7.13
CA ARG A 203 18.25 -11.52 -6.97
C ARG A 203 18.30 -12.52 -8.13
N THR A 204 17.16 -13.08 -8.53
CA THR A 204 17.08 -14.00 -9.68
C THR A 204 17.55 -13.31 -10.95
N VAL A 205 17.00 -12.14 -11.26
CA VAL A 205 17.33 -11.35 -12.45
C VAL A 205 18.83 -11.00 -12.47
N TYR A 206 19.41 -10.65 -11.33
CA TYR A 206 20.84 -10.39 -11.20
C TYR A 206 21.69 -11.64 -11.43
N HIS A 207 21.31 -12.80 -10.88
CA HIS A 207 22.07 -14.04 -11.08
C HIS A 207 22.01 -14.53 -12.53
N VAL A 208 20.87 -14.35 -13.20
CA VAL A 208 20.64 -14.85 -14.57
C VAL A 208 21.18 -13.88 -15.63
N GLY A 209 20.87 -12.59 -15.53
CA GLY A 209 21.21 -11.58 -16.53
C GLY A 209 22.32 -10.61 -16.11
N GLY A 210 22.77 -10.64 -14.87
CA GLY A 210 23.76 -9.69 -14.34
C GLY A 210 23.19 -8.31 -14.02
N LEU A 211 24.10 -7.35 -13.83
CA LEU A 211 23.77 -6.00 -13.35
C LEU A 211 22.81 -5.20 -14.26
N PRO A 212 22.95 -5.19 -15.61
CA PRO A 212 22.06 -4.40 -16.47
C PRO A 212 20.59 -4.83 -16.34
N TRP A 213 20.36 -6.14 -16.26
CA TRP A 213 19.03 -6.70 -16.03
C TRP A 213 18.50 -6.34 -14.65
N ALA A 214 19.32 -6.40 -13.61
CA ALA A 214 18.90 -5.99 -12.26
C ALA A 214 18.52 -4.50 -12.20
N LEU A 215 19.23 -3.62 -12.91
CA LEU A 215 18.92 -2.19 -12.99
C LEU A 215 17.57 -1.92 -13.69
N SER A 216 17.09 -2.82 -14.54
CA SER A 216 15.77 -2.67 -15.18
C SER A 216 14.61 -2.66 -14.17
N VAL A 217 14.81 -3.16 -12.95
CA VAL A 217 13.80 -3.10 -11.87
C VAL A 217 13.46 -1.67 -11.43
N LEU A 218 14.29 -0.68 -11.78
CA LEU A 218 13.97 0.73 -11.56
C LEU A 218 12.70 1.16 -12.32
N ILE A 219 12.39 0.51 -13.45
CA ILE A 219 11.20 0.80 -14.25
C ILE A 219 9.91 0.50 -13.45
N PRO A 220 9.68 -0.74 -12.97
CA PRO A 220 8.50 -1.01 -12.15
C PRO A 220 8.53 -0.17 -10.87
N ILE A 221 9.68 0.05 -10.21
CA ILE A 221 9.74 0.93 -9.01
C ILE A 221 9.21 2.34 -9.33
N GLY A 222 9.51 2.88 -10.51
CA GLY A 222 8.92 4.12 -11.01
C GLY A 222 7.39 4.06 -11.07
N CYS A 223 6.81 2.99 -11.63
CA CYS A 223 5.37 2.77 -11.65
C CYS A 223 4.76 2.72 -10.24
N PHE A 224 5.43 2.03 -9.29
CA PHE A 224 5.00 1.98 -7.89
C PHE A 224 4.97 3.38 -7.26
N LEU A 225 6.01 4.19 -7.45
CA LEU A 225 6.08 5.55 -6.90
C LEU A 225 5.00 6.46 -7.47
N VAL A 226 4.75 6.40 -8.79
CA VAL A 226 3.67 7.17 -9.42
C VAL A 226 2.30 6.68 -8.95
N GLY A 227 2.09 5.37 -8.81
CA GLY A 227 0.88 4.80 -8.24
C GLY A 227 0.62 5.28 -6.81
N ALA A 228 1.65 5.30 -5.96
CA ALA A 228 1.58 5.84 -4.61
C ALA A 228 1.24 7.34 -4.61
N TYR A 229 1.83 8.12 -5.53
CA TYR A 229 1.48 9.53 -5.73
C TYR A 229 0.00 9.71 -6.13
N CYS A 230 -0.50 8.93 -7.10
CA CYS A 230 -1.90 8.97 -7.51
C CYS A 230 -2.85 8.63 -6.34
N SER A 231 -2.48 7.64 -5.53
CA SER A 231 -3.26 7.26 -4.33
C SER A 231 -3.36 8.39 -3.32
N ARG A 232 -2.24 9.07 -3.03
CA ARG A 232 -2.21 10.22 -2.11
C ARG A 232 -3.03 11.42 -2.60
N ASN A 233 -3.18 11.60 -3.91
CA ASN A 233 -3.97 12.68 -4.50
C ASN A 233 -5.42 12.27 -4.83
N SER A 234 -5.90 11.14 -4.30
CA SER A 234 -7.24 10.62 -4.57
C SER A 234 -7.54 10.39 -6.06
N ASN A 235 -6.50 10.24 -6.90
CA ASN A 235 -6.65 9.94 -8.32
C ASN A 235 -6.76 8.43 -8.53
N TYR A 236 -7.99 7.93 -8.41
CA TYR A 236 -8.31 6.51 -8.53
C TYR A 236 -7.81 5.89 -9.85
N TYR A 237 -8.12 6.49 -10.99
CA TYR A 237 -7.77 5.91 -12.30
C TYR A 237 -6.26 5.89 -12.53
N GLY A 238 -5.55 6.93 -12.10
CA GLY A 238 -4.09 6.96 -12.12
C GLY A 238 -3.51 5.84 -11.25
N TRP A 239 -4.04 5.64 -10.05
CA TRP A 239 -3.60 4.54 -9.17
C TRP A 239 -3.84 3.18 -9.84
N VAL A 240 -5.04 2.91 -10.35
CA VAL A 240 -5.35 1.64 -11.05
C VAL A 240 -4.33 1.39 -12.17
N LEU A 241 -4.09 2.38 -13.04
CA LEU A 241 -3.19 2.22 -14.18
C LEU A 241 -1.75 1.93 -13.74
N PHE A 242 -1.18 2.78 -12.88
CA PHE A 242 0.23 2.66 -12.48
C PHE A 242 0.49 1.48 -11.53
N HIS A 243 -0.48 1.12 -10.68
CA HIS A 243 -0.40 -0.08 -9.83
C HIS A 243 -0.47 -1.36 -10.66
N SER A 244 -1.35 -1.42 -11.67
CA SER A 244 -1.38 -2.55 -12.60
C SER A 244 -0.12 -2.62 -13.46
N LEU A 245 0.42 -1.49 -13.91
CA LEU A 245 1.70 -1.45 -14.63
C LEU A 245 2.87 -1.93 -13.77
N TRP A 246 2.90 -1.58 -12.47
CA TRP A 246 3.89 -2.09 -11.52
C TRP A 246 3.95 -3.63 -11.54
N HIS A 247 2.80 -4.31 -11.47
CA HIS A 247 2.73 -5.76 -11.57
C HIS A 247 3.20 -6.26 -12.94
N ILE A 248 2.55 -5.79 -14.01
CA ILE A 248 2.75 -6.31 -15.37
C ILE A 248 4.20 -6.13 -15.82
N VAL A 249 4.77 -4.93 -15.64
CA VAL A 249 6.14 -4.63 -16.05
C VAL A 249 7.14 -5.41 -15.21
N GLY A 250 6.94 -5.52 -13.90
CA GLY A 250 7.80 -6.30 -13.02
C GLY A 250 7.86 -7.78 -13.46
N ILE A 251 6.71 -8.38 -13.73
CA ILE A 251 6.60 -9.78 -14.17
C ILE A 251 7.18 -9.97 -15.57
N ALA A 252 6.85 -9.08 -16.51
CA ALA A 252 7.34 -9.15 -17.87
C ALA A 252 8.87 -9.05 -17.95
N LEU A 253 9.49 -8.19 -17.13
CA LEU A 253 10.95 -8.06 -17.07
C LEU A 253 11.61 -9.35 -16.56
N ILE A 254 11.05 -9.98 -15.51
CA ILE A 254 11.58 -11.24 -14.99
C ILE A 254 11.45 -12.34 -16.05
N LEU A 255 10.27 -12.51 -16.67
CA LEU A 255 10.06 -13.51 -17.72
C LEU A 255 10.98 -13.29 -18.93
N LEU A 256 11.12 -12.04 -19.37
CA LEU A 256 12.01 -11.68 -20.48
C LEU A 256 13.47 -11.98 -20.14
N CYS A 257 13.92 -11.66 -18.92
CA CYS A 257 15.26 -12.00 -18.46
C CYS A 257 15.49 -13.51 -18.48
N LEU A 258 14.55 -14.30 -17.96
CA LEU A 258 14.66 -15.76 -17.95
C LEU A 258 14.66 -16.35 -19.36
N TRP A 259 13.87 -15.79 -20.28
CA TRP A 259 13.77 -16.24 -21.67
C TRP A 259 15.03 -15.91 -22.48
N VAL A 260 15.53 -14.66 -22.42
CA VAL A 260 16.70 -14.22 -23.19
C VAL A 260 17.98 -14.94 -22.75
N ASN A 261 18.10 -15.29 -21.47
CA ASN A 261 19.28 -15.94 -20.90
C ASN A 261 19.11 -17.46 -20.76
N ASP A 262 18.06 -18.04 -21.37
CA ASP A 262 17.78 -19.49 -21.40
C ASP A 262 17.83 -20.18 -20.03
N ALA A 263 17.27 -19.54 -18.99
CA ALA A 263 17.32 -20.03 -17.60
C ALA A 263 16.34 -21.19 -17.31
N GLY A 264 15.97 -21.97 -18.33
CA GLY A 264 14.77 -22.80 -18.36
C GLY A 264 14.83 -24.15 -17.64
N SER A 265 16.01 -24.60 -17.20
CA SER A 265 16.16 -25.97 -16.72
C SER A 265 17.08 -26.05 -15.52
N CYS A 266 16.62 -26.73 -14.48
CA CYS A 266 17.42 -27.21 -13.37
C CYS A 266 18.39 -28.35 -13.72
N LEU A 267 18.72 -28.49 -15.01
CA LEU A 267 19.42 -29.62 -15.59
C LEU A 267 20.39 -29.07 -16.62
N GLU A 268 21.56 -28.63 -16.15
CA GLU A 268 22.85 -29.34 -16.31
C GLU A 268 23.91 -28.74 -15.38
#